data_AF-A0A645EIZ6-F1
#
_entry.id   AF-A0A645EIZ6-F1
#
_cell.length_a   1.000
_cell.length_b   1.000
_cell.length_c   1.000
_cell.angle_alpha   90.00
_cell.angle_beta   90.00
_cell.angle_gamma   90.00
#
_symmetry.space_group_name_H-M   'P 1'
#
loop_
_entity.id
_entity.type
_entity.pdbx_description
1 polymer ?
#
loop_
_entity_poly.entity_id
_entity_poly.type
_entity_poly.pdbx_seq_one_letter_code
_entity_poly.pdbx_strand_id
1 'polypeptide(L)'
;MSIQTILLPHKHVRFSDSIVGLAGHLRGLLTEPRTVDELWSLVDGKMIPWPGSVSFTNLVLAIDILFAIDQVELTTDSRVVNKEQ
;
A
#
# COMPACT_ATOMS: atom_id res chain seq x y z
N MET A 1 -38.98 5.99 18.75
CA MET A 1 -37.76 6.73 18.34
C MET A 1 -37.15 5.97 17.18
N SER A 2 -37.26 6.48 15.95
CA SER A 2 -36.70 5.81 14.77
C SER A 2 -35.25 6.27 14.63
N ILE A 3 -34.30 5.38 14.91
CA ILE A 3 -32.89 5.66 14.67
C ILE A 3 -32.71 5.70 13.15
N GLN A 4 -32.32 6.86 12.61
CA GLN A 4 -31.99 6.95 11.20
C GLN A 4 -30.73 6.13 10.92
N THR A 5 -30.88 5.06 10.16
CA THR A 5 -29.80 4.13 9.79
C THR A 5 -28.63 4.85 9.12
N ILE A 6 -28.87 6.00 8.49
CA ILE A 6 -27.85 6.83 7.84
C ILE A 6 -26.75 7.37 8.79
N LEU A 7 -27.02 7.40 10.10
CA LEU A 7 -26.10 7.87 11.14
C LEU A 7 -25.36 6.72 11.84
N LEU A 8 -25.69 5.46 11.53
CA LEU A 8 -24.88 4.34 11.99
C LEU A 8 -23.55 4.36 11.23
N PRO A 9 -22.41 4.08 11.89
CA PRO A 9 -21.11 4.01 11.23
C PRO A 9 -21.07 2.81 10.30
N HIS A 10 -21.65 2.93 9.11
CA HIS A 10 -21.71 1.88 8.10
C HIS A 10 -20.40 1.74 7.31
N LYS A 11 -19.53 2.75 7.37
CA LYS A 11 -18.25 2.72 6.65
C LYS A 11 -17.18 2.08 7.52
N HIS A 12 -17.25 0.76 7.69
CA HIS A 12 -16.09 -0.01 8.10
C HIS A 12 -15.05 0.06 6.96
N VAL A 13 -14.15 1.05 7.01
CA VAL A 13 -12.97 1.02 6.15
C VAL A 13 -12.21 -0.23 6.54
N ARG A 14 -12.16 -1.22 5.65
CA ARG A 14 -11.40 -2.44 5.93
C ARG A 14 -9.93 -2.05 5.98
N PHE A 15 -9.12 -2.76 6.75
CA PHE A 15 -7.70 -2.46 6.79
C PHE A 15 -7.04 -2.57 5.40
N SER A 16 -7.57 -3.45 4.55
CA SER A 16 -7.18 -3.60 3.13
C SER A 16 -7.50 -2.38 2.24
N ASP A 17 -8.36 -1.48 2.72
CA ASP A 17 -8.72 -0.24 2.02
C ASP A 17 -7.91 0.96 2.54
N SER A 18 -7.02 0.74 3.52
CA SER A 18 -6.17 1.77 4.10
C SER A 18 -4.81 1.84 3.41
N ILE A 19 -4.25 3.05 3.29
CA ILE A 19 -2.91 3.26 2.74
C ILE A 19 -1.84 2.58 3.61
N VAL A 20 -2.02 2.58 4.93
CA VAL A 20 -1.10 1.90 5.88
C VAL A 20 -1.10 0.38 5.67
N GLY A 21 -2.27 -0.23 5.44
CA GLY A 21 -2.36 -1.64 5.11
C GLY A 21 -1.66 -1.97 3.80
N LEU A 22 -1.86 -1.14 2.77
CA LEU A 22 -1.16 -1.28 1.49
C LEU A 22 0.35 -1.10 1.66
N ALA A 23 0.81 -0.16 2.46
CA ALA A 23 2.23 0.06 2.75
C ALA A 23 2.88 -1.18 3.36
N GLY A 24 2.24 -1.78 4.38
CA GLY A 24 2.72 -3.03 4.97
C GLY A 24 2.78 -4.18 3.96
N HIS A 25 1.80 -4.25 3.05
CA HIS A 25 1.81 -5.24 1.97
C HIS A 25 2.97 -5.02 1.00
N LEU A 26 3.15 -3.78 0.50
CA LEU A 26 4.25 -3.41 -0.41
C LEU A 26 5.63 -3.67 0.20
N ARG A 27 5.81 -3.39 1.50
CA ARG A 27 7.05 -3.71 2.22
C ARG A 27 7.38 -5.21 2.14
N GLY A 28 6.36 -6.07 2.22
CA GLY A 28 6.51 -7.52 2.06
C GLY A 28 6.88 -7.95 0.63
N LEU A 29 6.60 -7.13 -0.39
CA LEU A 29 6.94 -7.40 -1.80
C LEU A 29 8.36 -6.95 -2.18
N LEU A 30 8.93 -6.06 -1.38
CA LEU A 30 10.30 -5.54 -1.52
C LEU A 30 11.34 -6.56 -1.00
N THR A 31 11.28 -7.80 -1.50
CA THR A 31 12.31 -8.83 -1.24
C THR A 31 13.60 -8.60 -2.02
N GLU A 32 13.53 -7.74 -3.03
CA GLU A 32 14.63 -7.28 -3.88
C GLU A 32 14.35 -5.81 -4.26
N PRO A 33 15.36 -5.02 -4.67
CA PRO A 33 15.15 -3.65 -5.11
C PRO A 33 14.21 -3.56 -6.32
N ARG A 34 13.14 -2.77 -6.22
CA ARG A 34 12.13 -2.64 -7.30
C ARG A 34 11.86 -1.19 -7.68
N THR A 35 11.54 -0.94 -8.94
CA THR A 35 11.00 0.36 -9.37
C THR A 35 9.52 0.49 -8.97
N VAL A 36 9.00 1.72 -8.99
CA VAL A 36 7.57 1.99 -8.75
C VAL A 36 6.69 1.28 -9.79
N ASP A 37 7.13 1.22 -11.05
CA ASP A 37 6.40 0.55 -12.13
C ASP A 37 6.37 -0.98 -11.96
N GLU A 38 7.47 -1.58 -11.49
CA GLU A 38 7.54 -3.00 -11.16
C GLU A 38 6.59 -3.33 -9.99
N LEU A 39 6.57 -2.49 -8.94
CA LEU A 39 5.63 -2.63 -7.83
C LEU A 39 4.18 -2.50 -8.27
N TRP A 40 3.87 -1.53 -9.14
CA TRP A 40 2.54 -1.37 -9.71
C TRP A 40 2.11 -2.60 -10.51
N SER A 41 3.00 -3.16 -11.33
CA SER A 41 2.73 -4.36 -12.11
C SER A 41 2.39 -5.58 -11.24
N LEU A 42 3.04 -5.73 -10.08
CA LEU A 42 2.76 -6.81 -9.12
C LEU A 42 1.36 -6.69 -8.48
N VAL A 43 0.95 -5.46 -8.19
CA VAL A 43 -0.32 -5.18 -7.49
C VAL A 43 -1.50 -5.14 -8.46
N ASP A 44 -1.37 -4.44 -9.59
CA ASP A 44 -2.43 -4.28 -10.60
C ASP A 44 -2.66 -5.56 -11.40
N GLY A 45 -1.59 -6.32 -11.69
CA GLY A 45 -1.67 -7.61 -12.38
C GLY A 45 -2.39 -8.70 -11.60
N LYS A 46 -2.84 -8.43 -10.36
CA LYS A 46 -3.40 -9.41 -9.40
C LYS A 46 -2.50 -10.62 -9.21
N MET A 47 -1.21 -10.47 -9.49
CA MET A 47 -0.21 -11.54 -9.35
C MET A 47 -0.10 -11.93 -7.88
N ILE A 48 -0.45 -11.00 -6.98
CA ILE A 48 -0.51 -11.19 -5.54
C ILE A 48 -1.92 -10.80 -5.05
N PRO A 49 -2.62 -11.69 -4.33
CA PRO A 49 -3.99 -11.43 -3.91
C PRO A 49 -4.05 -10.32 -2.85
N TRP A 50 -4.59 -9.16 -3.24
CA TRP A 50 -4.97 -8.08 -2.34
C TRP A 50 -6.50 -7.91 -2.35
N PRO A 51 -7.17 -7.91 -1.18
CA PRO A 51 -8.63 -7.89 -1.12
C PRO A 51 -9.26 -6.50 -1.37
N GLY A 52 -8.48 -5.43 -1.39
CA GLY A 52 -8.93 -4.06 -1.70
C GLY A 52 -8.68 -3.65 -3.15
N SER A 53 -9.30 -2.55 -3.60
CA SER A 53 -8.92 -1.91 -4.86
C SER A 53 -7.71 -1.02 -4.65
N VAL A 54 -6.66 -1.17 -5.46
CA VAL A 54 -5.48 -0.31 -5.41
C VAL A 54 -5.47 0.60 -6.65
N SER A 55 -5.30 1.90 -6.43
CA SER A 55 -4.98 2.84 -7.50
C SER A 55 -3.48 3.12 -7.49
N PHE A 56 -2.94 3.57 -8.62
CA PHE A 56 -1.54 3.99 -8.70
C PHE A 56 -1.21 5.06 -7.66
N THR A 57 -2.10 6.02 -7.45
CA THR A 57 -1.97 7.05 -6.41
C THR A 57 -1.85 6.45 -5.01
N ASN A 58 -2.68 5.46 -4.67
CA ASN A 58 -2.60 4.81 -3.36
C ASN A 58 -1.29 4.03 -3.18
N LEU A 59 -0.78 3.42 -4.26
CA LEU A 59 0.52 2.76 -4.25
C LEU A 59 1.65 3.75 -3.96
N VAL A 60 1.68 4.90 -4.66
CA VAL A 60 2.70 5.92 -4.41
C VAL A 60 2.61 6.46 -2.99
N LEU A 61 1.42 6.79 -2.49
CA LEU A 61 1.23 7.24 -1.11
C LEU A 61 1.64 6.18 -0.08
N ALA A 62 1.44 4.90 -0.38
CA ALA A 62 1.89 3.82 0.49
C ALA A 62 3.43 3.72 0.53
N ILE A 63 4.11 3.93 -0.61
CA ILE A 63 5.58 4.04 -0.67
C ILE A 63 6.04 5.28 0.12
N ASP A 64 5.38 6.43 -0.04
CA ASP A 64 5.69 7.66 0.71
C ASP A 64 5.58 7.45 2.22
N ILE A 65 4.56 6.71 2.68
CA ILE A 65 4.45 6.33 4.10
C ILE A 65 5.69 5.54 4.52
N LEU A 66 6.08 4.51 3.77
CA LEU A 66 7.26 3.70 4.10
C LEU A 66 8.54 4.53 4.20
N PHE A 67 8.73 5.51 3.31
CA PHE A 67 9.83 6.48 3.41
C PHE A 67 9.70 7.34 4.67
N ALA A 68 8.51 7.88 4.95
CA ALA A 68 8.27 8.75 6.08
C ALA A 68 8.50 8.06 7.44
N ILE A 69 8.31 6.74 7.52
CA ILE A 69 8.58 5.93 8.71
C ILE A 69 9.92 5.20 8.67
N ASP A 70 10.81 5.58 7.75
CA ASP A 70 12.17 5.08 7.61
C ASP A 70 12.28 3.55 7.39
N GLN A 71 11.29 2.94 6.71
CA GLN A 71 11.27 1.50 6.44
C GLN A 71 11.87 1.10 5.09
N VAL A 72 12.00 2.05 4.16
CA VAL A 72 12.58 1.83 2.84
C VAL A 72 13.55 2.95 2.49
N GLU A 73 14.43 2.69 1.54
CA GLU A 73 15.34 3.67 0.98
C GLU A 73 15.33 3.65 -0.56
N LEU A 74 15.83 4.72 -1.16
CA LEU A 74 15.98 4.85 -2.60
C LEU A 74 17.43 4.55 -2.98
N THR A 75 17.62 3.61 -3.88
CA THR A 75 18.92 3.30 -4.46
C THR A 75 19.33 4.36 -5.50
N THR A 76 20.61 4.35 -5.88
CA THR A 76 21.15 5.28 -6.89
C THR A 76 20.51 5.12 -8.27
N ASP A 77 19.98 3.95 -8.58
CA ASP A 77 19.26 3.58 -9.80
C ASP A 77 17.73 3.74 -9.68
N SER A 78 17.26 4.54 -8.71
CA SER A 78 15.83 4.88 -8.53
C SER A 78 14.94 3.68 -8.19
N ARG A 79 15.49 2.66 -7.53
CA ARG A 79 14.73 1.53 -6.98
C ARG A 79 14.47 1.74 -5.51
N VAL A 80 13.34 1.22 -5.04
CA VAL A 80 12.97 1.17 -3.63
C VAL A 80 13.45 -0.17 -3.06
N VAL A 81 14.07 -0.15 -1.88
CA VAL A 81 14.52 -1.34 -1.16
C VAL A 81 14.19 -1.22 0.33
N ASN A 82 13.99 -2.36 1.01
CA ASN A 82 13.79 -2.40 2.46
C ASN A 82 15.09 -2.03 3.20
N LYS A 83 14.99 -1.22 4.26
CA LYS A 83 16.14 -0.78 5.07
C LYS A 83 16.75 -1.86 5.98
N GLU A 84 16.01 -2.93 6.27
CA GLU A 84 16.41 -3.99 7.21
C GLU A 84 16.86 -5.30 6.51
N GLN A 85 17.45 -5.21 5.33
CA GLN A 85 18.09 -6.35 4.64
C GLN A 85 19.59 -6.18 4.51
#